data_AF-A0A485AB24-F1
#
_entry.id   AF-A0A485AB24-F1
#
_cell.length_a   1.000
_cell.length_b   1.000
_cell.length_c   1.000
_cell.angle_alpha   90.00
_cell.angle_beta   90.00
_cell.angle_gamma   90.00
#
_symmetry.space_group_name_H-M   'P 1'
#
loop_
_entity.id
_entity.type
_entity.pdbx_description
1 polymer ?
#
loop_
_entity_poly.entity_id
_entity_poly.type
_entity_poly.pdbx_seq_one_letter_code
_entity_poly.pdbx_strand_id
1 'polypeptide(L)'
;MRYHREPRRRVQIGLLSLAMLMPLAAHADSWQQTQREARGQTVWFNAWGGDQAVNHYLDWVSGEVKRDYAVDLRIVHIADAADTVKRIQTEARAGRKTHGSVDLLWVNGENFRTLKEANLLRTGWAEQLPNWRYVDTRKPVREDFSVPTDGAESPWAAHS
;
A
#
# COMPACT_ATOMS: atom_id res chain seq x y z
N MET A 1 -23.71 -37.57 -67.38
CA MET A 1 -25.02 -37.31 -66.73
C MET A 1 -24.78 -36.41 -65.52
N ARG A 2 -25.33 -35.18 -65.50
CA ARG A 2 -25.24 -34.22 -64.37
C ARG A 2 -26.38 -34.47 -63.38
N TYR A 3 -26.13 -34.27 -62.08
CA TYR A 3 -26.90 -33.48 -61.10
C TYR A 3 -26.14 -33.56 -59.75
N HIS A 4 -25.39 -32.54 -59.32
CA HIS A 4 -25.81 -31.42 -58.44
C HIS A 4 -26.55 -31.82 -57.14
N ARG A 5 -25.89 -31.66 -55.98
CA ARG A 5 -26.21 -30.67 -54.91
C ARG A 5 -25.41 -30.96 -53.62
N GLU A 6 -24.71 -29.92 -53.15
CA GLU A 6 -24.33 -29.65 -51.75
C GLU A 6 -25.47 -30.04 -50.78
N PRO A 7 -25.21 -30.48 -49.52
CA PRO A 7 -25.12 -29.47 -48.46
C PRO A 7 -24.38 -29.85 -47.15
N ARG A 8 -23.90 -28.80 -46.47
CA ARG A 8 -24.26 -28.40 -45.07
C ARG A 8 -23.03 -27.93 -44.30
N ARG A 9 -22.91 -26.60 -44.23
CA ARG A 9 -22.28 -25.85 -43.14
C ARG A 9 -22.57 -26.52 -41.79
N ARG A 10 -21.54 -27.00 -41.11
CA ARG A 10 -21.59 -27.23 -39.66
C ARG A 10 -21.02 -25.99 -38.98
N VAL A 11 -21.91 -25.33 -38.26
CA VAL A 11 -21.72 -24.16 -37.42
C VAL A 11 -20.59 -24.43 -36.41
N GLN A 12 -19.63 -23.51 -36.30
CA GLN A 12 -18.74 -23.40 -35.16
C GLN A 12 -19.57 -23.16 -33.90
N ILE A 13 -19.46 -24.03 -32.90
CA ILE A 13 -19.88 -23.73 -31.53
C ILE A 13 -18.62 -23.81 -30.68
N GLY A 14 -18.14 -22.64 -30.29
CA GLY A 14 -17.07 -22.50 -29.32
C GLY A 14 -17.53 -22.90 -27.92
N LEU A 15 -16.59 -23.41 -27.15
CA LEU A 15 -16.64 -23.48 -25.69
C LEU A 15 -15.26 -23.07 -25.17
N LEU A 16 -14.96 -21.77 -25.29
CA LEU A 16 -13.92 -21.10 -24.53
C LEU A 16 -14.63 -20.33 -23.42
N SER A 17 -14.91 -21.04 -22.34
CA SER A 17 -15.40 -20.52 -21.06
C SER A 17 -14.87 -21.55 -20.05
N LEU A 18 -14.14 -21.24 -18.99
CA LEU A 18 -14.19 -20.08 -18.12
C LEU A 18 -12.94 -20.16 -17.21
N ALA A 19 -12.07 -19.16 -17.22
CA ALA A 19 -11.04 -19.02 -16.19
C ALA A 19 -10.72 -17.53 -15.95
N MET A 20 -11.74 -16.73 -15.65
CA MET A 20 -11.56 -15.37 -15.15
C MET A 20 -12.05 -15.23 -13.70
N LEU A 21 -11.61 -16.15 -12.84
CA LEU A 21 -11.74 -16.02 -11.38
C LEU A 21 -10.38 -15.88 -10.67
N MET A 22 -9.29 -15.72 -11.43
CA MET A 22 -7.92 -15.78 -10.90
C MET A 22 -7.34 -14.51 -10.24
N PRO A 23 -7.92 -13.28 -10.29
CA PRO A 23 -7.22 -12.15 -9.66
C PRO A 23 -7.32 -12.13 -8.14
N LEU A 24 -8.42 -12.59 -7.52
CA LEU A 24 -8.56 -12.56 -6.05
C LEU A 24 -7.71 -13.63 -5.34
N ALA A 25 -7.65 -14.84 -5.88
CA ALA A 25 -6.88 -15.93 -5.28
C ALA A 25 -5.38 -15.60 -5.26
N ALA A 26 -4.84 -15.10 -6.38
CA ALA A 26 -3.43 -14.72 -6.48
C ALA A 26 -3.02 -13.60 -5.51
N HIS A 27 -3.89 -12.61 -5.25
CA HIS A 27 -3.61 -11.53 -4.29
C HIS A 27 -3.68 -12.00 -2.83
N ALA A 28 -4.58 -12.93 -2.51
CA ALA A 28 -4.64 -13.52 -1.17
C ALA A 28 -3.37 -14.34 -0.87
N ASP A 29 -2.91 -15.12 -1.85
CA ASP A 29 -1.68 -15.92 -1.72
C ASP A 29 -0.43 -15.03 -1.57
N SER A 30 -0.36 -13.91 -2.31
CA SER A 30 0.76 -12.96 -2.18
C SER A 30 0.76 -12.25 -0.83
N TRP A 31 -0.40 -11.86 -0.30
CA TRP A 31 -0.47 -11.23 1.01
C TRP A 31 -0.07 -12.17 2.14
N GLN A 32 -0.53 -13.43 2.09
CA GLN A 32 -0.11 -14.44 3.06
C GLN A 32 1.39 -14.67 3.03
N GLN A 33 2.02 -14.62 1.84
CA GLN A 33 3.47 -14.68 1.72
C GLN A 33 4.14 -13.48 2.40
N THR A 34 3.69 -12.24 2.14
CA THR A 34 4.20 -11.04 2.82
C THR A 34 4.08 -11.17 4.34
N GLN A 35 2.95 -11.67 4.86
CA GLN A 35 2.77 -11.90 6.29
C GLN A 35 3.77 -12.90 6.87
N ARG A 36 4.07 -13.98 6.13
CA ARG A 36 5.09 -14.96 6.57
C ARG A 36 6.49 -14.36 6.59
N GLU A 37 6.85 -13.62 5.54
CA GLU A 37 8.17 -12.99 5.41
C GLU A 37 8.38 -11.88 6.46
N ALA A 38 7.33 -11.15 6.83
CA ALA A 38 7.39 -10.07 7.81
C ALA A 38 7.62 -10.55 9.26
N ARG A 39 7.34 -11.82 9.58
CA ARG A 39 7.46 -12.34 10.95
C ARG A 39 8.87 -12.11 11.52
N GLY A 40 8.94 -11.53 12.72
CA GLY A 40 10.20 -11.21 13.40
C GLY A 40 10.90 -9.95 12.90
N GLN A 41 10.37 -9.28 11.87
CA GLN A 41 10.89 -7.99 11.43
C GLN A 41 10.42 -6.86 12.35
N THR A 42 11.21 -5.80 12.39
CA THR A 42 10.86 -4.55 13.05
C THR A 42 10.46 -3.52 12.01
N VAL A 43 9.37 -2.78 12.27
CA VAL A 43 8.92 -1.66 11.44
C VAL A 43 8.99 -0.39 12.28
N TRP A 44 9.76 0.60 11.85
CA TRP A 44 9.89 1.90 12.49
C TRP A 44 8.86 2.89 11.94
N PHE A 45 7.76 3.06 12.68
CA PHE A 45 6.67 3.95 12.31
C PHE A 45 6.79 5.29 13.04
N ASN A 46 7.12 6.34 12.29
CA ASN A 46 7.25 7.70 12.79
C ASN A 46 5.87 8.38 12.66
N ALA A 47 5.24 8.70 13.79
CA ALA A 47 3.86 9.18 13.84
C ALA A 47 3.74 10.42 14.75
N TRP A 48 2.85 11.34 14.39
CA TRP A 48 2.63 12.55 15.19
C TRP A 48 2.19 12.20 16.62
N GLY A 49 2.94 12.72 17.60
CA GLY A 49 2.76 12.37 19.02
C GLY A 49 1.92 13.34 19.84
N GLY A 50 1.30 14.35 19.22
CA GLY A 50 0.68 15.47 19.94
C GLY A 50 -0.69 15.18 20.56
N ASP A 51 -1.29 14.01 20.30
CA ASP A 51 -2.57 13.60 20.87
C ASP A 51 -2.42 12.29 21.68
N GLN A 52 -2.76 12.34 22.96
CA GLN A 52 -2.59 11.20 23.87
C GLN A 52 -3.52 10.03 23.51
N ALA A 53 -4.74 10.29 23.04
CA ALA A 53 -5.67 9.24 22.64
C ALA A 53 -5.20 8.53 21.37
N VAL A 54 -4.66 9.28 20.40
CA VAL A 54 -4.02 8.71 19.21
C VAL A 54 -2.81 7.88 19.61
N ASN A 55 -1.97 8.34 20.54
CA ASN A 55 -0.79 7.60 21.00
C ASN A 55 -1.18 6.27 21.67
N HIS A 56 -2.16 6.28 22.57
CA HIS A 56 -2.67 5.04 23.19
C HIS A 56 -3.22 4.06 22.15
N TYR A 57 -3.90 4.58 21.13
CA TYR A 57 -4.38 3.76 20.02
C TYR A 57 -3.22 3.12 19.25
N LEU A 58 -2.17 3.89 18.94
CA LEU A 58 -0.98 3.37 18.24
C LEU A 58 -0.23 2.33 19.07
N ASP A 59 -0.14 2.52 20.39
CA ASP A 59 0.46 1.53 21.30
C ASP A 59 -0.36 0.24 21.33
N TRP A 60 -1.70 0.34 21.37
CA TRP A 60 -2.58 -0.81 21.25
C TRP A 60 -2.38 -1.52 19.89
N VAL A 61 -2.34 -0.78 18.78
CA VAL A 61 -2.06 -1.34 17.43
C VAL A 61 -0.72 -2.07 17.41
N SER A 62 0.33 -1.53 18.04
CA SER A 62 1.62 -2.21 18.15
C SER A 62 1.50 -3.58 18.83
N GLY A 63 0.73 -3.64 19.93
CA GLY A 63 0.42 -4.89 20.64
C GLY A 63 -0.32 -5.90 19.76
N GLU A 64 -1.36 -5.46 19.06
CA GLU A 64 -2.15 -6.33 18.15
C GLU A 64 -1.30 -6.85 17.00
N VAL A 65 -0.48 -5.99 16.39
CA VAL A 65 0.41 -6.37 15.29
C VAL A 65 1.44 -7.41 15.74
N LYS A 66 1.99 -7.25 16.95
CA LYS A 66 2.90 -8.25 17.52
C LYS A 66 2.18 -9.57 17.79
N ARG A 67 0.98 -9.53 18.37
CA ARG A 67 0.20 -10.74 18.70
C ARG A 67 -0.19 -11.52 17.45
N ASP A 68 -0.72 -10.84 16.45
CA ASP A 68 -1.38 -11.51 15.31
C ASP A 68 -0.40 -11.81 14.16
N TYR A 69 0.67 -11.01 14.02
CA TYR A 69 1.60 -11.11 12.90
C TYR A 69 3.06 -11.32 13.31
N ALA A 70 3.38 -11.32 14.61
CA ALA A 70 4.75 -11.43 15.12
C ALA A 70 5.72 -10.37 14.56
N VAL A 71 5.20 -9.20 14.17
CA VAL A 71 5.98 -8.04 13.70
C VAL A 71 6.19 -7.08 14.88
N ASP A 72 7.39 -6.56 15.04
CA ASP A 72 7.71 -5.54 16.03
C ASP A 72 7.45 -4.13 15.46
N LEU A 73 6.24 -3.62 15.65
CA LEU A 73 5.90 -2.25 15.24
C LEU A 73 6.39 -1.24 16.29
N ARG A 74 7.46 -0.50 15.99
CA ARG A 74 8.05 0.51 16.87
C ARG A 74 7.52 1.89 16.51
N ILE A 75 6.68 2.44 17.38
CA ILE A 75 6.16 3.81 17.24
C ILE A 75 7.23 4.79 17.71
N VAL A 76 7.61 5.72 16.83
CA VAL A 76 8.48 6.85 17.13
C VAL A 76 7.62 8.11 17.09
N HIS A 77 7.32 8.66 18.27
CA HIS A 77 6.54 9.89 18.36
C HIS A 77 7.37 11.08 17.88
N ILE A 78 6.85 11.79 16.88
CA ILE A 78 7.47 12.98 16.32
C ILE A 78 6.63 14.22 16.63
N ALA A 79 7.30 15.33 16.85
CA ALA A 79 6.63 16.63 16.99
C ALA A 79 6.09 17.12 15.63
N ASP A 80 6.86 16.91 14.57
CA ASP A 80 6.54 17.33 13.19
C ASP A 80 7.15 16.34 12.18
N ALA A 81 6.40 16.06 11.10
CA ALA A 81 6.86 15.28 9.96
C ALA A 81 8.05 15.94 9.23
N ALA A 82 8.13 17.27 9.21
CA ALA A 82 9.18 18.00 8.50
C ALA A 82 10.59 17.63 8.97
N ASP A 83 10.79 17.41 10.28
CA ASP A 83 12.10 16.99 10.81
C ASP A 83 12.45 15.56 10.41
N THR A 84 11.44 14.69 10.30
CA THR A 84 11.64 13.33 9.79
C THR A 84 11.97 13.34 8.30
N VAL A 85 11.32 14.20 7.50
CA VAL A 85 11.66 14.40 6.08
C VAL A 85 13.10 14.86 5.89
N LYS A 86 13.56 15.85 6.66
CA LYS A 86 14.97 16.32 6.63
C LYS A 86 15.96 15.19 6.92
N ARG A 87 15.63 14.32 7.89
CA ARG A 87 16.45 13.14 8.23
C ARG A 87 16.49 12.13 7.08
N ILE A 88 15.35 11.78 6.48
CA ILE A 88 15.29 10.87 5.32
C ILE A 88 16.12 11.43 4.15
N GLN A 89 16.01 12.72 3.85
CA GLN A 89 16.80 13.37 2.80
C GLN A 89 18.30 13.31 3.10
N THR A 90 18.70 13.54 4.35
CA THR A 90 20.11 13.45 4.77
C THR A 90 20.65 12.03 4.60
N GLU A 91 19.90 11.01 5.03
CA GLU A 91 20.27 9.60 4.85
C GLU A 91 20.40 9.22 3.38
N ALA A 92 19.45 9.63 2.55
CA ALA A 92 19.47 9.36 1.12
C ALA A 92 20.68 10.02 0.42
N ARG A 93 21.00 11.28 0.77
CA ARG A 93 22.20 12.00 0.28
C ARG A 93 23.50 11.32 0.71
N ALA A 94 23.52 10.69 1.88
CA ALA A 94 24.64 9.87 2.34
C ALA A 94 24.70 8.48 1.69
N GLY A 95 23.81 8.18 0.73
CA GLY A 95 23.78 6.91 0.01
C GLY A 95 23.06 5.77 0.74
N ARG A 96 22.44 6.05 1.90
CA ARG A 96 21.68 5.05 2.66
C ARG A 96 20.31 4.87 2.04
N LYS A 97 20.19 3.86 1.17
CA LYS A 97 18.94 3.50 0.47
C LYS A 97 18.20 2.32 1.10
N THR A 98 18.87 1.58 1.97
CA THR A 98 18.32 0.47 2.73
C THR A 98 18.73 0.63 4.20
N HIS A 99 17.95 0.06 5.12
CA HIS A 99 18.18 0.18 6.56
C HIS A 99 18.27 1.65 7.03
N GLY A 100 17.43 2.50 6.43
CA GLY A 100 17.20 3.86 6.92
C GLY A 100 16.53 3.85 8.29
N SER A 101 16.40 5.03 8.89
CA SER A 101 15.82 5.17 10.23
C SER A 101 14.29 5.35 10.26
N VAL A 102 13.63 5.19 9.10
CA VAL A 102 12.17 5.34 8.94
C VAL A 102 11.69 4.32 7.92
N ASP A 103 10.73 3.47 8.31
CA ASP A 103 10.03 2.55 7.40
C ASP A 103 8.64 3.07 7.01
N LEU A 104 7.95 3.71 7.98
CA LEU A 104 6.64 4.31 7.78
C LEU A 104 6.62 5.71 8.42
N LEU A 105 5.97 6.67 7.75
CA LEU A 105 5.79 8.04 8.23
C LEU A 105 4.32 8.43 8.12
N TRP A 106 3.72 8.87 9.22
CA TRP A 106 2.47 9.63 9.17
C TRP A 106 2.82 11.03 8.66
N VAL A 107 2.34 11.34 7.46
CA VAL A 107 2.72 12.54 6.71
C VAL A 107 1.49 13.41 6.41
N ASN A 108 1.72 14.69 6.13
CA ASN A 108 0.71 15.60 5.57
C ASN A 108 1.04 15.89 4.10
N GLY A 109 0.10 16.48 3.35
CA GLY A 109 0.27 16.71 1.92
C GLY A 109 1.50 17.51 1.50
N GLU A 110 1.90 18.51 2.28
CA GLU A 110 3.11 19.29 2.01
C GLU A 110 4.37 18.40 2.05
N ASN A 111 4.53 17.63 3.13
CA ASN A 111 5.68 16.74 3.31
C ASN A 111 5.63 15.54 2.36
N PHE A 112 4.43 15.04 2.01
CA PHE A 112 4.23 14.02 0.98
C PHE A 112 4.79 14.49 -0.36
N ARG A 113 4.37 15.68 -0.82
CA ARG A 113 4.89 16.30 -2.04
C ARG A 113 6.42 16.42 -2.01
N THR A 114 6.98 16.91 -0.91
CA THR A 114 8.45 17.05 -0.76
C THR A 114 9.18 15.71 -0.89
N LEU A 115 8.68 14.64 -0.25
CA LEU A 115 9.28 13.31 -0.38
C LEU A 115 9.12 12.74 -1.80
N LYS A 116 7.97 12.99 -2.43
CA LYS A 116 7.67 12.52 -3.78
C LYS A 116 8.56 13.17 -4.83
N GLU A 117 8.70 14.50 -4.81
CA GLU A 117 9.57 15.25 -5.73
C GLU A 117 11.04 14.81 -5.60
N ALA A 118 11.45 14.40 -4.40
CA ALA A 118 12.78 13.86 -4.13
C ALA A 118 12.96 12.38 -4.51
N ASN A 119 11.93 11.70 -5.02
CA ASN A 119 11.91 10.25 -5.30
C ASN A 119 12.27 9.39 -4.07
N LEU A 120 11.78 9.78 -2.89
CA LEU A 120 12.05 9.11 -1.62
C LEU A 120 10.88 8.25 -1.12
N LEU A 121 9.82 8.11 -1.92
CA LEU A 121 8.66 7.28 -1.61
C LEU A 121 8.64 6.01 -2.45
N ARG A 122 8.28 4.90 -1.82
CA ARG A 122 7.87 3.69 -2.55
C ARG A 122 6.45 3.89 -3.07
N THR A 123 6.24 3.65 -4.36
CA THR A 123 4.93 3.80 -5.02
C THR A 123 4.22 2.45 -5.21
N GLY A 124 2.94 2.51 -5.56
CA GLY A 124 2.13 1.36 -5.99
C GLY A 124 1.78 0.34 -4.90
N TRP A 125 2.18 0.52 -3.64
CA TRP A 125 1.95 -0.46 -2.58
C TRP A 125 0.57 -0.31 -1.92
N ALA A 126 0.05 0.93 -1.81
CA ALA A 126 -1.18 1.18 -1.07
C ALA A 126 -2.41 0.49 -1.69
N GLU A 127 -2.52 0.50 -3.03
CA GLU A 127 -3.65 -0.12 -3.74
C GLU A 127 -3.54 -1.66 -3.80
N GLN A 128 -2.38 -2.23 -3.45
CA GLN A 128 -2.17 -3.68 -3.38
C GLN A 128 -2.58 -4.28 -2.03
N LEU A 129 -2.88 -3.44 -1.03
CA LEU A 129 -3.28 -3.91 0.29
C LEU A 129 -4.63 -4.65 0.20
N PRO A 130 -4.82 -5.79 0.89
CA PRO A 130 -6.10 -6.51 0.88
C PRO A 130 -7.30 -5.67 1.34
N ASN A 131 -7.04 -4.65 2.17
CA ASN A 131 -8.05 -3.76 2.71
C ASN A 131 -8.29 -2.51 1.85
N TRP A 132 -7.56 -2.32 0.75
CA TRP A 132 -7.83 -1.24 -0.21
C TRP A 132 -9.27 -1.28 -0.73
N ARG A 133 -9.87 -2.48 -0.80
CA ARG A 133 -11.30 -2.69 -1.13
C ARG A 133 -12.28 -1.93 -0.23
N TYR A 134 -11.86 -1.47 0.95
CA TYR A 134 -12.67 -0.69 1.88
C TYR A 134 -12.47 0.83 1.76
N VAL A 135 -11.52 1.27 0.93
CA VAL A 135 -11.27 2.69 0.71
C VAL A 135 -12.36 3.27 -0.19
N ASP A 136 -12.98 4.37 0.24
CA ASP A 136 -13.96 5.10 -0.59
C ASP A 136 -13.25 5.91 -1.67
N THR A 137 -13.09 5.33 -2.86
CA THR A 137 -12.43 5.97 -4.00
C THR A 137 -13.20 7.12 -4.62
N ARG A 138 -14.40 7.47 -4.10
CA ARG A 138 -15.13 8.69 -4.47
C ARG A 138 -14.59 9.93 -3.75
N LYS A 139 -13.86 9.74 -2.65
CA LYS A 139 -13.07 10.79 -1.99
C LYS A 139 -11.73 10.97 -2.72
N PRO A 140 -11.05 12.13 -2.58
CA PRO A 140 -9.74 12.37 -3.19
C PRO A 140 -8.64 11.59 -2.47
N VAL A 141 -8.67 10.25 -2.54
CA VAL A 141 -7.68 9.35 -1.92
C VAL A 141 -6.50 9.03 -2.83
N ARG A 142 -6.60 9.44 -4.10
CA ARG A 142 -5.55 9.30 -5.13
C ARG A 142 -4.80 10.59 -5.41
N GLU A 143 -5.10 11.63 -4.63
CA GLU A 143 -4.46 12.94 -4.72
C GLU A 143 -4.27 13.48 -3.31
N ASP A 144 -3.09 14.00 -3.00
CA ASP A 144 -2.84 14.79 -1.80
C ASP A 144 -2.13 16.08 -2.21
N PHE A 145 -2.64 17.22 -1.77
CA PHE A 145 -2.11 18.55 -2.09
C PHE A 145 -1.94 18.80 -3.60
N SER A 146 -2.90 18.32 -4.41
CA SER A 146 -2.85 18.37 -5.88
C SER A 146 -1.72 17.59 -6.53
N VAL A 147 -1.12 16.66 -5.77
CA VAL A 147 -0.12 15.71 -6.25
C VAL A 147 -0.77 14.32 -6.29
N PRO A 148 -0.75 13.60 -7.42
CA PRO A 148 -1.21 12.22 -7.48
C PRO A 148 -0.52 11.38 -6.40
N THR A 149 -1.19 10.44 -5.75
CA THR A 149 -0.52 9.61 -4.74
C THR A 149 0.34 8.51 -5.37
N ASP A 150 -0.03 8.05 -6.58
CA ASP A 150 0.57 6.89 -7.26
C ASP A 150 0.71 5.66 -6.35
N GLY A 151 -0.22 5.50 -5.41
CA GLY A 151 -0.20 4.41 -4.41
C GLY A 151 0.99 4.47 -3.44
N ALA A 152 1.60 5.64 -3.25
CA ALA A 152 2.69 5.85 -2.30
C ALA A 152 2.23 6.09 -0.85
N GLU A 153 0.94 6.34 -0.66
CA GLU A 153 0.33 6.63 0.63
C GLU A 153 -0.97 5.83 0.80
N SER A 154 -1.21 5.34 2.01
CA SER A 154 -2.47 4.71 2.40
C SER A 154 -3.26 5.67 3.30
N PRO A 155 -4.54 5.93 3.02
CA PRO A 155 -5.34 6.87 3.80
C PRO A 155 -5.58 6.35 5.21
N TRP A 156 -5.21 7.12 6.23
CA TRP A 156 -5.32 6.73 7.65
C TRP A 156 -6.63 7.19 8.30
N ALA A 157 -7.03 8.45 8.07
CA ALA A 157 -8.33 8.98 8.43
C ALA A 157 -8.56 10.26 7.63
N ALA A 158 -9.67 10.33 6.90
CA ALA A 158 -10.11 11.60 6.32
C ALA A 158 -10.66 12.46 7.46
N HIS A 159 -10.01 13.57 7.79
CA HIS A 159 -10.76 14.70 8.33
C HIS A 159 -11.72 15.11 7.21
N SER A 160 -12.99 14.75 7.37
CA SER A 160 -14.12 15.25 6.57
C SER A 160 -14.30 16.74 6.78
#